data_AF-A0A3M0GB03-F1
#
_entry.id   AF-A0A3M0GB03-F1
#
_cell.length_a   1.000
_cell.length_b   1.000
_cell.length_c   1.000
_cell.angle_alpha   90.00
_cell.angle_beta   90.00
_cell.angle_gamma   90.00
#
_symmetry.space_group_name_H-M   'P 1'
#
loop_
_entity.id
_entity.type
_entity.pdbx_description
1 polymer ?
#
loop_
_entity_poly.entity_id
_entity_poly.type
_entity_poly.pdbx_seq_one_letter_code
_entity_poly.pdbx_strand_id
1 'polypeptide(L)'
;MHATQTRHGRNLEDLSLLLGGLGFVVGGVVALLVLDPPAPLFGKGSVGEAAALLGGAVSGVAFLAMARHLGSRGNAWQHRLSLFRRVVDLIGLTLVHAIISMLATAAVFAVFADAFQQLDMDRWAGSFLVAGACAVGAYVAASSAASLTTQSLSVLVAAFLVVGAFTSALTSSDPQWWQAHFSALGAASDASGITFNFTLILTGIVLTTLADFLTHDLSRWAAHTGEPNWKVVFVRVGFIVLGIMLGMVGVIPVNRSLFWHNMVTYVAVGAFAVMLLAVPFLFRRLSGGFVGVTIVVAAMMALGGWLNVGVKYLNITAFEIAAVGTVFIWLILFIRTVAAAVDDLPALPADPREAITL
;
A
#
# COMPACT_ATOMS: atom_id res chain seq x y z
N MET A 1 -14.21 -7.04 -29.93
CA MET A 1 -13.42 -6.96 -28.68
C MET A 1 -13.05 -5.53 -28.26
N HIS A 2 -12.52 -4.68 -29.14
CA HIS A 2 -12.11 -3.31 -28.78
C HIS A 2 -13.26 -2.38 -28.33
N ALA A 3 -14.45 -2.52 -28.91
CA ALA A 3 -15.65 -1.75 -28.56
C ALA A 3 -16.28 -2.17 -27.21
N THR A 4 -16.12 -3.43 -26.80
CA THR A 4 -16.64 -3.94 -25.52
C THR A 4 -15.72 -3.61 -24.35
N GLN A 5 -14.40 -3.67 -24.53
CA GLN A 5 -13.44 -3.20 -23.52
C GLN A 5 -13.55 -1.70 -23.24
N THR A 6 -13.72 -0.89 -24.28
CA THR A 6 -13.91 0.57 -24.14
C THR A 6 -15.21 0.93 -23.43
N ARG A 7 -16.29 0.17 -23.66
CA ARG A 7 -17.57 0.37 -22.95
C ARG A 7 -17.50 -0.06 -21.48
N HIS A 8 -16.80 -1.15 -21.17
CA HIS A 8 -16.59 -1.58 -19.79
C HIS A 8 -15.74 -0.59 -18.99
N GLY A 9 -14.66 -0.07 -19.59
CA GLY A 9 -13.82 0.97 -18.97
C GLY A 9 -14.60 2.26 -18.68
N ARG A 10 -15.43 2.73 -19.63
CA ARG A 10 -16.31 3.89 -19.42
C ARG A 10 -17.29 3.69 -18.26
N ASN A 11 -17.90 2.50 -18.16
CA ASN A 11 -18.85 2.21 -17.08
C ASN A 11 -18.19 2.21 -15.69
N LEU A 12 -16.93 1.78 -15.57
CA LEU A 12 -16.21 1.81 -14.28
C LEU A 12 -15.80 3.24 -13.90
N GLU A 13 -15.38 4.04 -14.88
CA GLU A 13 -15.09 5.46 -14.68
C GLU A 13 -16.34 6.22 -14.22
N ASP A 14 -17.48 6.01 -14.89
CA ASP A 14 -18.76 6.62 -14.51
C ASP A 14 -19.17 6.23 -13.08
N LEU A 15 -18.91 4.98 -12.67
CA LEU A 15 -19.18 4.52 -11.31
C LEU A 15 -18.22 5.18 -10.28
N SER A 16 -16.94 5.34 -10.60
CA SER A 16 -16.00 6.08 -9.76
C SER A 16 -16.42 7.54 -9.59
N LEU A 17 -16.84 8.20 -10.67
CA LEU A 17 -17.36 9.57 -10.63
C LEU A 17 -18.63 9.66 -9.78
N LEU A 18 -19.54 8.69 -9.90
CA LEU A 18 -20.75 8.61 -9.08
C LEU A 18 -20.41 8.47 -7.59
N LEU A 19 -19.48 7.58 -7.23
CA LEU A 19 -19.03 7.41 -5.85
C LEU A 19 -18.35 8.66 -5.30
N GLY A 20 -17.59 9.38 -6.15
CA GLY A 20 -17.06 10.72 -5.84
C GLY A 20 -18.17 11.72 -5.54
N GLY A 21 -19.17 11.83 -6.40
CA GLY A 21 -20.32 12.70 -6.21
C GLY A 21 -21.12 12.39 -4.94
N LEU A 22 -21.35 11.11 -4.64
CA LEU A 22 -21.97 10.67 -3.39
C LEU A 22 -21.10 11.04 -2.17
N GLY A 23 -19.78 10.89 -2.28
CA GLY A 23 -18.84 11.33 -1.27
C GLY A 23 -18.91 12.84 -0.99
N PHE A 24 -19.05 13.66 -2.03
CA PHE A 24 -19.25 15.10 -1.89
C PHE A 24 -20.51 15.41 -1.08
N VAL A 25 -21.65 14.81 -1.46
CA VAL A 25 -22.94 15.08 -0.81
C VAL A 25 -22.93 14.61 0.64
N VAL A 26 -22.49 13.37 0.89
CA VAL A 26 -22.43 12.81 2.25
C VAL A 26 -21.48 13.60 3.13
N GLY A 27 -20.26 13.87 2.64
CA GLY A 27 -19.26 14.65 3.37
C GLY A 27 -19.75 16.05 3.70
N GLY A 28 -20.35 16.76 2.73
CA GLY A 28 -20.88 18.10 2.93
C GLY A 28 -22.05 18.16 3.90
N VAL A 29 -23.01 17.23 3.80
CA VAL A 29 -24.15 17.17 4.72
C VAL A 29 -23.70 16.87 6.15
N VAL A 30 -22.82 15.88 6.33
CA VAL A 30 -22.31 15.55 7.68
C VAL A 30 -21.49 16.71 8.25
N ALA A 31 -20.66 17.37 7.44
CA ALA A 31 -19.88 18.53 7.88
C ALA A 31 -20.77 19.71 8.30
N LEU A 32 -21.86 19.98 7.58
CA LEU A 32 -22.81 21.04 7.94
C LEU A 32 -23.47 20.81 9.31
N LEU A 33 -23.62 19.54 9.71
CA LEU A 33 -24.22 19.16 10.99
C LEU A 33 -23.21 19.14 12.14
N VAL A 34 -21.95 18.78 11.85
CA VAL A 34 -20.93 18.52 12.88
C VAL A 34 -20.00 19.72 13.11
N LEU A 35 -19.73 20.56 12.09
CA LEU A 35 -18.83 21.70 12.24
C LEU A 35 -19.43 22.80 13.12
N ASP A 36 -18.67 23.18 14.14
CA ASP A 36 -18.98 24.28 15.04
C ASP A 36 -18.10 25.50 14.71
N PRO A 37 -18.63 26.52 14.00
CA PRO A 37 -17.85 27.69 13.60
C PRO A 37 -17.68 28.70 14.76
N PRO A 38 -16.61 29.51 14.76
CA PRO A 38 -15.50 29.53 13.81
C PRO A 38 -14.59 28.30 13.97
N ALA A 39 -14.37 27.56 12.87
CA ALA A 39 -13.63 26.32 12.89
C ALA A 39 -12.22 26.53 12.30
N PRO A 40 -11.14 26.21 13.04
CA PRO A 40 -9.79 26.34 12.50
C PRO A 40 -9.55 25.34 11.35
N LEU A 41 -8.51 25.58 10.56
CA LEU A 41 -8.15 24.68 9.45
C LEU A 41 -7.59 23.33 9.92
N PHE A 42 -6.85 23.28 11.03
CA PHE A 42 -6.21 22.07 11.54
C PHE A 42 -6.25 21.99 13.07
N GLY A 43 -6.08 20.79 13.63
CA GLY A 43 -6.21 20.52 15.06
C GLY A 43 -7.56 19.91 15.45
N LYS A 44 -7.84 19.83 16.76
CA LYS A 44 -9.09 19.25 17.27
C LYS A 44 -10.29 20.16 16.99
N GLY A 45 -11.39 19.60 16.50
CA GLY A 45 -12.59 20.33 16.10
C GLY A 45 -12.45 21.11 14.79
N SER A 46 -11.37 20.87 14.04
CA SER A 46 -11.06 21.63 12.82
C SER A 46 -11.76 21.10 11.58
N VAL A 47 -11.79 21.93 10.52
CA VAL A 47 -12.22 21.51 9.18
C VAL A 47 -11.34 20.36 8.68
N GLY A 48 -10.03 20.41 8.93
CA GLY A 48 -9.08 19.37 8.51
C GLY A 48 -9.28 18.03 9.23
N GLU A 49 -9.61 18.04 10.52
CA GLU A 49 -9.94 16.81 11.25
C GLU A 49 -11.22 16.17 10.71
N ALA A 50 -12.28 16.96 10.52
CA ALA A 50 -13.52 16.48 9.91
C ALA A 50 -13.29 15.95 8.50
N ALA A 51 -12.53 16.66 7.67
CA ALA A 51 -12.17 16.25 6.31
C ALA A 51 -11.36 14.95 6.29
N ALA A 52 -10.39 14.80 7.19
CA ALA A 52 -9.57 13.59 7.27
C ALA A 52 -10.39 12.37 7.69
N LEU A 53 -11.19 12.49 8.76
CA LEU A 53 -11.99 11.37 9.27
C LEU A 53 -13.10 10.96 8.29
N LEU A 54 -13.88 11.92 7.80
CA LEU A 54 -14.94 11.66 6.84
C LEU A 54 -14.38 11.22 5.48
N GLY A 55 -13.33 11.89 5.00
CA GLY A 55 -12.65 11.52 3.76
C GLY A 55 -12.10 10.11 3.80
N GLY A 56 -11.48 9.70 4.92
CA GLY A 56 -11.03 8.33 5.13
C GLY A 56 -12.19 7.33 5.13
N ALA A 57 -13.26 7.60 5.89
CA ALA A 57 -14.42 6.71 5.97
C ALA A 57 -15.11 6.53 4.61
N VAL A 58 -15.39 7.63 3.90
CA VAL A 58 -16.03 7.61 2.58
C VAL A 58 -15.14 6.91 1.56
N SER A 59 -13.82 7.13 1.58
CA SER A 59 -12.87 6.44 0.69
C SER A 59 -12.87 4.93 0.89
N GLY A 60 -12.89 4.48 2.15
CA GLY A 60 -13.01 3.06 2.47
C GLY A 60 -14.32 2.46 1.95
N VAL A 61 -15.45 3.15 2.16
CA VAL A 61 -16.76 2.70 1.65
C VAL A 61 -16.77 2.65 0.12
N ALA A 62 -16.23 3.66 -0.56
CA ALA A 62 -16.16 3.72 -2.02
C ALA A 62 -15.29 2.60 -2.59
N PHE A 63 -14.10 2.36 -2.01
CA PHE A 63 -13.25 1.23 -2.37
C PHE A 63 -14.00 -0.10 -2.21
N LEU A 64 -14.63 -0.32 -1.05
CA LEU A 64 -15.36 -1.54 -0.74
C LEU A 64 -16.53 -1.77 -1.70
N ALA A 65 -17.27 -0.71 -2.03
CA ALA A 65 -18.39 -0.76 -2.96
C ALA A 65 -17.91 -1.16 -4.37
N MET A 66 -16.86 -0.52 -4.87
CA MET A 66 -16.27 -0.84 -6.17
C MET A 66 -15.69 -2.26 -6.20
N ALA A 67 -14.91 -2.64 -5.18
CA ALA A 67 -14.29 -3.96 -5.08
C ALA A 67 -15.35 -5.09 -5.05
N ARG A 68 -16.48 -4.89 -4.35
CA ARG A 68 -17.60 -5.85 -4.36
C ARG A 68 -18.33 -5.87 -5.70
N HIS A 69 -18.52 -4.72 -6.34
CA HIS A 69 -19.11 -4.63 -7.67
C HIS A 69 -18.30 -5.46 -8.68
N LEU A 70 -16.97 -5.33 -8.66
CA LEU A 70 -16.06 -6.08 -9.52
C LEU A 70 -15.97 -7.57 -9.14
N GLY A 71 -15.88 -7.88 -7.85
CA GLY A 71 -15.84 -9.26 -7.35
C GLY A 71 -17.10 -10.06 -7.71
N SER A 72 -18.26 -9.40 -7.82
CA SER A 72 -19.50 -10.02 -8.30
C SER A 72 -19.51 -10.30 -9.82
N ARG A 73 -18.60 -9.68 -10.57
CA ARG A 73 -18.59 -9.66 -12.04
C ARG A 73 -17.39 -10.32 -12.70
N GLY A 74 -16.40 -10.78 -11.94
CA GLY A 74 -15.46 -11.79 -12.41
C GLY A 74 -13.99 -11.42 -12.23
N ASN A 75 -13.33 -12.23 -11.41
CA ASN A 75 -11.94 -12.62 -11.58
C ASN A 75 -11.87 -14.11 -11.21
N ALA A 76 -11.99 -15.00 -12.19
CA ALA A 76 -12.09 -16.45 -11.96
C ALA A 76 -10.94 -17.02 -11.11
N TRP A 77 -9.77 -16.37 -11.15
CA TRP A 77 -8.61 -16.74 -10.34
C TRP A 77 -8.79 -16.39 -8.85
N GLN A 78 -9.44 -15.26 -8.51
CA GLN A 78 -9.68 -14.85 -7.13
C GLN A 78 -10.65 -15.81 -6.43
N HIS A 79 -11.60 -16.41 -7.15
CA HIS A 79 -12.47 -17.43 -6.60
C HIS A 79 -11.76 -18.73 -6.20
N ARG A 80 -10.52 -18.95 -6.66
CA ARG A 80 -9.67 -20.07 -6.21
C ARG A 80 -9.07 -19.84 -4.82
N LEU A 81 -9.09 -18.59 -4.32
CA LEU A 81 -8.65 -18.27 -2.97
C LEU A 81 -9.73 -18.66 -1.94
N SER A 82 -9.30 -19.07 -0.75
CA SER A 82 -10.22 -19.37 0.34
C SER A 82 -11.06 -18.15 0.71
N LEU A 83 -12.26 -18.37 1.27
CA LEU A 83 -13.13 -17.27 1.69
C LEU A 83 -12.42 -16.37 2.72
N PHE A 84 -11.74 -16.98 3.70
CA PHE A 84 -10.94 -16.26 4.69
C PHE A 84 -9.94 -15.32 4.04
N ARG A 85 -9.18 -15.80 3.05
CA ARG A 85 -8.17 -14.98 2.35
C ARG A 85 -8.80 -13.81 1.63
N ARG A 86 -9.87 -14.04 0.87
CA ARG A 86 -10.61 -12.98 0.15
C ARG A 86 -11.16 -11.91 1.10
N VAL A 87 -11.66 -12.30 2.26
CA VAL A 87 -12.17 -11.37 3.27
C VAL A 87 -11.02 -10.54 3.86
N VAL A 88 -9.91 -11.18 4.22
CA VAL A 88 -8.71 -10.49 4.75
C VAL A 88 -8.13 -9.51 3.73
N ASP A 89 -8.00 -9.91 2.47
CA ASP A 89 -7.50 -9.04 1.39
C ASP A 89 -8.43 -7.83 1.19
N LEU A 90 -9.75 -8.06 1.16
CA LEU A 90 -10.74 -6.99 1.00
C LEU A 90 -10.69 -6.00 2.17
N ILE A 91 -10.66 -6.49 3.41
CA ILE A 91 -10.56 -5.65 4.61
C ILE A 91 -9.23 -4.88 4.58
N GLY A 92 -8.12 -5.55 4.28
CA GLY A 92 -6.79 -4.97 4.23
C GLY A 92 -6.72 -3.81 3.24
N LEU A 93 -7.12 -4.05 2.00
CA LEU A 93 -7.11 -3.02 0.96
C LEU A 93 -8.09 -1.88 1.24
N THR A 94 -9.26 -2.17 1.81
CA THR A 94 -10.24 -1.15 2.22
C THR A 94 -9.65 -0.22 3.26
N LEU A 95 -9.03 -0.79 4.30
CA LEU A 95 -8.41 -0.02 5.37
C LEU A 95 -7.22 0.80 4.87
N VAL A 96 -6.40 0.27 3.96
CA VAL A 96 -5.28 1.01 3.38
C VAL A 96 -5.77 2.26 2.67
N HIS A 97 -6.79 2.15 1.81
CA HIS A 97 -7.32 3.31 1.10
C HIS A 97 -7.98 4.32 2.03
N ALA A 98 -8.72 3.85 3.04
CA ALA A 98 -9.30 4.72 4.05
C ALA A 98 -8.22 5.52 4.80
N ILE A 99 -7.16 4.85 5.25
CA ILE A 99 -6.11 5.48 6.06
C ILE A 99 -5.22 6.37 5.20
N ILE A 100 -4.85 5.97 3.99
CA ILE A 100 -4.11 6.87 3.07
C ILE A 100 -4.91 8.14 2.83
N SER A 101 -6.21 8.03 2.54
CA SER A 101 -7.04 9.22 2.32
C SER A 101 -7.12 10.09 3.57
N MET A 102 -7.28 9.49 4.75
CA MET A 102 -7.29 10.21 6.02
C MET A 102 -5.98 10.96 6.26
N LEU A 103 -4.84 10.28 6.14
CA LEU A 103 -3.52 10.84 6.41
C LEU A 103 -3.13 11.89 5.37
N ALA A 104 -3.40 11.65 4.08
CA ALA A 104 -3.14 12.61 3.02
C ALA A 104 -3.97 13.88 3.20
N THR A 105 -5.26 13.73 3.55
CA THR A 105 -6.13 14.88 3.82
C THR A 105 -5.65 15.66 5.03
N ALA A 106 -5.33 14.98 6.14
CA ALA A 106 -4.77 15.63 7.33
C ALA A 106 -3.48 16.41 7.01
N ALA A 107 -2.57 15.82 6.22
CA ALA A 107 -1.34 16.48 5.80
C ALA A 107 -1.59 17.73 4.95
N VAL A 108 -2.52 17.67 4.00
CA VAL A 108 -2.89 18.84 3.17
C VAL A 108 -3.45 19.97 4.03
N PHE A 109 -4.36 19.66 4.97
CA PHE A 109 -4.92 20.67 5.86
C PHE A 109 -3.90 21.22 6.86
N ALA A 110 -2.93 20.43 7.30
CA ALA A 110 -1.82 20.91 8.12
C ALA A 110 -0.99 21.95 7.35
N VAL A 111 -0.64 21.67 6.08
CA VAL A 111 0.07 22.63 5.23
C VAL A 111 -0.76 23.90 4.99
N PHE A 112 -2.08 23.77 4.81
CA PHE A 112 -2.96 24.93 4.67
C PHE A 112 -3.02 25.77 5.95
N ALA A 113 -3.09 25.14 7.12
CA ALA A 113 -3.08 25.86 8.39
C ALA A 113 -1.78 26.66 8.59
N ASP A 114 -0.63 26.11 8.18
CA ASP A 114 0.66 26.81 8.24
C ASP A 114 0.75 27.97 7.25
N ALA A 115 0.15 27.83 6.05
CA ALA A 115 0.13 28.85 5.01
C ALA A 115 -0.86 29.98 5.28
N PHE A 116 -2.02 29.66 5.88
CA PHE A 116 -3.11 30.58 6.15
C PHE A 116 -3.32 30.73 7.67
N GLN A 117 -2.31 31.30 8.32
CA GLN A 117 -2.31 31.47 9.77
C GLN A 117 -3.50 32.32 10.24
N GLN A 118 -4.13 31.91 11.35
CA GLN A 118 -5.30 32.58 11.95
C GLN A 118 -6.56 32.61 11.05
N LEU A 119 -6.58 31.80 9.98
CA LEU A 119 -7.76 31.65 9.15
C LEU A 119 -8.74 30.65 9.78
N ASP A 120 -9.82 31.17 10.35
CA ASP A 120 -10.97 30.36 10.76
C ASP A 120 -12.02 30.32 9.65
N MET A 121 -12.67 29.17 9.52
CA MET A 121 -13.70 28.91 8.53
C MET A 121 -15.09 29.03 9.14
N ASP A 122 -15.99 29.67 8.38
CA ASP A 122 -17.41 29.54 8.63
C ASP A 122 -17.91 28.13 8.24
N ARG A 123 -19.13 27.82 8.66
CA ARG A 123 -19.74 26.51 8.47
C ARG A 123 -19.89 26.13 7.00
N TRP A 124 -20.17 27.07 6.10
CA TRP A 124 -20.40 26.79 4.68
C TRP A 124 -19.07 26.53 3.95
N ALA A 125 -18.09 27.41 4.14
CA ALA A 125 -16.76 27.26 3.57
C ALA A 125 -16.08 25.98 4.07
N GLY A 126 -16.13 25.72 5.38
CA GLY A 126 -15.58 24.51 5.99
C GLY A 126 -16.25 23.24 5.44
N SER A 127 -17.59 23.22 5.37
CA SER A 127 -18.32 22.06 4.86
C SER A 127 -18.05 21.78 3.38
N PHE A 128 -17.85 22.83 2.57
CA PHE A 128 -17.46 22.69 1.18
C PHE A 128 -16.08 22.04 1.02
N LEU A 129 -15.10 22.43 1.85
CA LEU A 129 -13.77 21.82 1.84
C LEU A 129 -13.80 20.35 2.27
N VAL A 130 -14.58 20.02 3.30
CA VAL A 130 -14.80 18.62 3.73
C VAL A 130 -15.47 17.80 2.62
N ALA A 131 -16.49 18.35 1.96
CA ALA A 131 -17.16 17.72 0.82
C ALA A 131 -16.18 17.44 -0.32
N GLY A 132 -15.32 18.42 -0.66
CA GLY A 132 -14.28 18.27 -1.67
C GLY A 132 -13.29 17.15 -1.34
N ALA A 133 -12.80 17.10 -0.09
CA ALA A 133 -11.90 16.04 0.36
C ALA A 133 -12.56 14.65 0.27
N CYS A 134 -13.82 14.53 0.69
CA CYS A 134 -14.58 13.28 0.59
C CYS A 134 -14.80 12.85 -0.85
N ALA A 135 -15.10 13.80 -1.75
CA ALA A 135 -15.31 13.52 -3.18
C ALA A 135 -14.04 12.99 -3.84
N VAL A 136 -12.90 13.66 -3.63
CA VAL A 136 -11.61 13.26 -4.18
C VAL A 136 -11.19 11.90 -3.62
N GLY A 137 -11.26 11.71 -2.29
CA GLY A 137 -10.91 10.45 -1.66
C GLY A 137 -11.76 9.28 -2.18
N ALA A 138 -13.08 9.46 -2.25
CA ALA A 138 -14.01 8.44 -2.75
C ALA A 138 -13.73 8.07 -4.21
N TYR A 139 -13.53 9.07 -5.08
CA TYR A 139 -13.21 8.87 -6.48
C TYR A 139 -11.88 8.12 -6.65
N VAL A 140 -10.81 8.59 -6.00
CA VAL A 140 -9.48 7.97 -6.10
C VAL A 140 -9.50 6.53 -5.59
N ALA A 141 -10.19 6.27 -4.46
CA ALA A 141 -10.30 4.94 -3.88
C ALA A 141 -11.12 3.99 -4.77
N ALA A 142 -12.23 4.46 -5.36
CA ALA A 142 -13.01 3.70 -6.33
C ALA A 142 -12.21 3.41 -7.60
N SER A 143 -11.54 4.41 -8.19
CA SER A 143 -10.71 4.21 -9.38
C SER A 143 -9.54 3.28 -9.12
N SER A 144 -8.90 3.36 -7.95
CA SER A 144 -7.86 2.42 -7.53
C SER A 144 -8.39 0.99 -7.49
N ALA A 145 -9.58 0.75 -6.91
CA ALA A 145 -10.22 -0.56 -6.90
C ALA A 145 -10.53 -1.09 -8.32
N ALA A 146 -10.94 -0.21 -9.23
CA ALA A 146 -11.20 -0.55 -10.63
C ALA A 146 -9.95 -0.92 -11.44
N SER A 147 -8.78 -0.40 -11.05
CA SER A 147 -7.50 -0.62 -11.73
C SER A 147 -6.48 -1.43 -10.91
N LEU A 148 -6.94 -2.33 -10.04
CA LEU A 148 -6.04 -3.17 -9.24
C LEU A 148 -5.26 -4.15 -10.11
N THR A 149 -3.94 -4.02 -10.06
CA THR A 149 -2.96 -4.88 -10.73
C THR A 149 -1.83 -5.18 -9.74
N THR A 150 -0.99 -6.17 -10.04
CA THR A 150 0.20 -6.46 -9.24
C THR A 150 1.11 -5.23 -9.11
N GLN A 151 1.25 -4.46 -10.19
CA GLN A 151 2.04 -3.22 -10.19
C GLN A 151 1.41 -2.15 -9.30
N SER A 152 0.11 -1.85 -9.44
CA SER A 152 -0.53 -0.81 -8.63
C SER A 152 -0.55 -1.18 -7.14
N LEU A 153 -0.74 -2.46 -6.80
CA LEU A 153 -0.64 -2.94 -5.42
C LEU A 153 0.78 -2.75 -4.85
N SER A 154 1.84 -2.99 -5.62
CA SER A 154 3.20 -2.79 -5.11
C SER A 154 3.51 -1.33 -4.78
N VAL A 155 3.02 -0.40 -5.61
CA VAL A 155 3.12 1.04 -5.36
C VAL A 155 2.27 1.43 -4.15
N LEU A 156 1.05 0.90 -4.03
CA LEU A 156 0.16 1.16 -2.90
C LEU A 156 0.80 0.76 -1.57
N VAL A 157 1.38 -0.44 -1.49
CA VAL A 157 2.07 -0.94 -0.28
C VAL A 157 3.22 -0.01 0.11
N ALA A 158 4.06 0.37 -0.85
CA ALA A 158 5.20 1.25 -0.58
C ALA A 158 4.75 2.65 -0.17
N ALA A 159 3.77 3.24 -0.86
CA ALA A 159 3.21 4.54 -0.53
C ALA A 159 2.57 4.53 0.87
N PHE A 160 1.82 3.48 1.21
CA PHE A 160 1.21 3.33 2.53
C PHE A 160 2.26 3.29 3.64
N LEU A 161 3.32 2.49 3.46
CA LEU A 161 4.39 2.38 4.43
C LEU A 161 5.12 3.72 4.64
N VAL A 162 5.42 4.44 3.55
CA VAL A 162 6.05 5.76 3.60
C VAL A 162 5.15 6.76 4.35
N VAL A 163 3.90 6.91 3.92
CA VAL A 163 2.96 7.85 4.54
C VAL A 163 2.74 7.53 6.01
N GLY A 164 2.57 6.25 6.37
CA GLY A 164 2.41 5.83 7.76
C GLY A 164 3.66 6.05 8.61
N ALA A 165 4.86 5.76 8.09
CA ALA A 165 6.12 6.00 8.79
C ALA A 165 6.38 7.48 9.05
N PHE A 166 6.16 8.35 8.04
CA PHE A 166 6.32 9.79 8.22
C PHE A 166 5.26 10.36 9.18
N THR A 167 4.01 9.91 9.08
CA THR A 167 2.95 10.31 10.03
C THR A 167 3.32 9.92 11.45
N SER A 168 3.85 8.70 11.64
CA SER A 168 4.33 8.25 12.94
C SER A 168 5.46 9.12 13.46
N ALA A 169 6.46 9.40 12.63
CA ALA A 169 7.57 10.29 13.01
C ALA A 169 7.11 11.71 13.38
N LEU A 170 6.15 12.26 12.64
CA LEU A 170 5.58 13.59 12.90
C LEU A 170 4.71 13.65 14.16
N THR A 171 4.15 12.51 14.58
CA THR A 171 3.28 12.41 15.76
C THR A 171 4.00 11.88 17.00
N SER A 172 5.33 11.68 16.91
CA SER A 172 6.15 11.23 18.03
C SER A 172 6.35 12.35 19.04
N SER A 173 6.13 12.05 20.32
CA SER A 173 6.43 12.95 21.44
C SER A 173 7.91 13.03 21.78
N ASP A 174 8.73 12.08 21.33
CA ASP A 174 10.18 12.09 21.53
C ASP A 174 10.88 12.76 20.33
N PRO A 175 11.38 14.01 20.45
CA PRO A 175 12.05 14.70 19.34
C PRO A 175 13.39 14.04 18.93
N GLN A 176 13.91 13.11 19.73
CA GLN A 176 15.16 12.39 19.50
C GLN A 176 14.95 10.91 19.17
N TRP A 177 13.72 10.47 18.83
CA TRP A 177 13.40 9.09 18.48
C TRP A 177 14.38 8.49 17.44
N TRP A 178 14.85 9.34 16.53
CA TRP A 178 15.74 8.98 15.42
C TRP A 178 17.16 8.60 15.86
N GLN A 179 17.54 8.84 17.13
CA GLN A 179 18.84 8.42 17.66
C GLN A 179 18.89 6.94 18.06
N ALA A 180 17.74 6.31 18.30
CA ALA A 180 17.66 4.93 18.78
C ALA A 180 17.67 3.91 17.63
N HIS A 181 16.48 3.65 17.07
CA HIS A 181 16.24 2.75 15.93
C HIS A 181 14.89 3.14 15.32
N PHE A 182 14.66 2.81 14.05
CA PHE A 182 13.43 3.12 13.33
C PHE A 182 12.20 2.50 14.02
N SER A 183 12.34 1.32 14.62
CA SER A 183 11.27 0.69 15.40
C SER A 183 10.95 1.38 16.74
N ALA A 184 11.72 2.40 17.16
CA ALA A 184 11.42 3.21 18.34
C ALA A 184 10.10 3.96 18.17
N LEU A 185 9.75 4.31 16.93
CA LEU A 185 8.45 4.89 16.57
C LEU A 185 7.28 4.01 17.02
N GLY A 186 7.43 2.68 16.93
CA GLY A 186 6.45 1.69 17.39
C GLY A 186 6.48 1.39 18.88
N ALA A 187 7.55 1.78 19.60
CA ALA A 187 7.65 1.64 21.05
C ALA A 187 6.96 2.77 21.81
N ALA A 188 6.68 3.89 21.14
CA ALA A 188 6.03 5.04 21.74
C ALA A 188 4.62 4.69 22.26
N SER A 189 4.21 5.29 23.38
CA SER A 189 2.87 5.14 23.96
C SER A 189 1.85 6.16 23.45
N ASP A 190 2.25 7.00 22.50
CA ASP A 190 1.46 8.06 21.89
C ASP A 190 0.89 7.64 20.51
N ALA A 191 0.42 8.63 19.74
CA ALA A 191 -0.12 8.41 18.40
C ALA A 191 0.91 7.83 17.41
N SER A 192 2.22 8.05 17.63
CA SER A 192 3.29 7.46 16.82
C SER A 192 3.25 5.94 16.91
N GLY A 193 3.22 5.40 18.14
CA GLY A 193 3.22 3.95 18.36
C GLY A 193 2.06 3.25 17.67
N ILE A 194 0.86 3.81 17.79
CA ILE A 194 -0.34 3.28 17.13
C ILE A 194 -0.18 3.34 15.62
N THR A 195 0.23 4.49 15.08
CA THR A 195 0.35 4.71 13.63
C THR A 195 1.40 3.79 13.01
N PHE A 196 2.59 3.69 13.62
CA PHE A 196 3.67 2.84 13.14
C PHE A 196 3.26 1.37 13.10
N ASN A 197 2.81 0.84 14.24
CA ASN A 197 2.51 -0.58 14.39
C ASN A 197 1.33 -1.00 13.51
N PHE A 198 0.29 -0.17 13.43
CA PHE A 198 -0.85 -0.43 12.56
C PHE A 198 -0.47 -0.38 11.08
N THR A 199 0.41 0.55 10.69
CA THR A 199 0.96 0.62 9.33
C THR A 199 1.70 -0.69 9.00
N LEU A 200 2.54 -1.21 9.88
CA LEU A 200 3.27 -2.46 9.64
C LEU A 200 2.35 -3.68 9.53
N ILE A 201 1.36 -3.80 10.44
CA ILE A 201 0.37 -4.88 10.41
C ILE A 201 -0.38 -4.89 9.08
N LEU A 202 -0.89 -3.73 8.67
CA LEU A 202 -1.70 -3.62 7.47
C LEU A 202 -0.86 -3.74 6.19
N THR A 203 0.36 -3.20 6.17
CA THR A 203 1.34 -3.41 5.09
C THR A 203 1.65 -4.89 4.95
N GLY A 204 1.80 -5.61 6.06
CA GLY A 204 2.00 -7.06 6.09
C GLY A 204 0.83 -7.81 5.44
N ILE A 205 -0.41 -7.47 5.80
CA ILE A 205 -1.62 -8.06 5.19
C ILE A 205 -1.62 -7.83 3.68
N VAL A 206 -1.46 -6.58 3.23
CA VAL A 206 -1.51 -6.25 1.80
C VAL A 206 -0.32 -6.81 1.03
N LEU A 207 0.85 -6.96 1.64
CA LEU A 207 1.99 -7.66 1.04
C LEU A 207 1.68 -9.13 0.78
N THR A 208 0.88 -9.76 1.65
CA THR A 208 0.39 -11.11 1.36
C THR A 208 -0.64 -11.12 0.22
N THR A 209 -1.54 -10.14 0.12
CA THR A 209 -2.43 -9.97 -1.04
C THR A 209 -1.64 -9.81 -2.33
N LEU A 210 -0.58 -8.99 -2.30
CA LEU A 210 0.35 -8.80 -3.42
C LEU A 210 1.02 -10.12 -3.84
N ALA A 211 1.32 -11.01 -2.88
CA ALA A 211 1.84 -12.35 -3.19
C ALA A 211 0.87 -13.15 -4.06
N ASP A 212 -0.45 -13.05 -3.86
CA ASP A 212 -1.44 -13.79 -4.64
C ASP A 212 -1.57 -13.24 -6.07
N PHE A 213 -1.57 -11.91 -6.22
CA PHE A 213 -1.53 -11.25 -7.52
C PHE A 213 -0.26 -11.59 -8.30
N LEU A 214 0.90 -11.48 -7.64
CA LEU A 214 2.18 -11.82 -8.24
C LEU A 214 2.28 -13.29 -8.61
N THR A 215 1.71 -14.18 -7.79
CA THR A 215 1.63 -15.62 -8.10
C THR A 215 0.82 -15.86 -9.37
N HIS A 216 -0.33 -15.18 -9.51
CA HIS A 216 -1.16 -15.32 -10.71
C HIS A 216 -0.38 -14.93 -11.98
N ASP A 217 0.27 -13.77 -11.97
CA ASP A 217 1.05 -13.25 -13.09
C ASP A 217 2.28 -14.13 -13.39
N LEU A 218 3.06 -14.50 -12.37
CA LEU A 218 4.20 -15.39 -12.53
C LEU A 218 3.80 -16.79 -13.00
N SER A 219 2.67 -17.34 -12.55
CA SER A 219 2.18 -18.63 -13.05
C SER A 219 1.84 -18.58 -14.54
N ARG A 220 1.25 -17.47 -15.02
CA ARG A 220 0.98 -17.28 -16.45
C ARG A 220 2.27 -17.21 -17.25
N TRP A 221 3.23 -16.41 -16.79
CA TRP A 221 4.54 -16.30 -17.44
C TRP A 221 5.31 -17.64 -17.43
N ALA A 222 5.32 -18.34 -16.30
CA ALA A 222 6.03 -19.61 -16.16
C ALA A 222 5.44 -20.70 -17.08
N ALA A 223 4.12 -20.76 -17.21
CA ALA A 223 3.44 -21.68 -18.12
C ALA A 223 3.82 -21.45 -19.59
N HIS A 224 3.96 -20.20 -20.03
CA HIS A 224 4.32 -19.88 -21.42
C HIS A 224 5.81 -20.09 -21.71
N THR A 225 6.68 -19.88 -20.72
CA THR A 225 8.14 -19.99 -20.88
C THR A 225 8.70 -21.38 -20.58
N GLY A 226 7.85 -22.30 -20.09
CA GLY A 226 8.26 -23.65 -19.66
C GLY A 226 9.03 -23.66 -18.34
N GLU A 227 8.91 -22.60 -17.54
CA GLU A 227 9.57 -22.50 -16.24
C GLU A 227 8.82 -23.35 -15.19
N PRO A 228 9.55 -24.04 -14.29
CA PRO A 228 8.92 -24.96 -13.37
C PRO A 228 8.16 -24.22 -12.27
N ASN A 229 6.98 -24.73 -11.91
CA ASN A 229 6.05 -24.09 -10.96
C ASN A 229 6.65 -23.86 -9.56
N TRP A 230 7.64 -24.64 -9.13
CA TRP A 230 8.28 -24.44 -7.83
C TRP A 230 8.96 -23.07 -7.71
N LYS A 231 9.42 -22.46 -8.81
CA LYS A 231 9.98 -21.10 -8.80
C LYS A 231 8.93 -20.05 -8.44
N VAL A 232 7.71 -20.23 -8.95
CA VAL A 232 6.56 -19.36 -8.61
C VAL A 232 6.20 -19.54 -7.13
N VAL A 233 6.14 -20.78 -6.66
CA VAL A 233 5.89 -21.10 -5.24
C VAL A 233 6.96 -20.50 -4.33
N PHE A 234 8.23 -20.54 -4.73
CA PHE A 234 9.34 -19.93 -3.99
C PHE A 234 9.12 -18.43 -3.79
N VAL A 235 8.80 -17.69 -4.86
CA VAL A 235 8.51 -16.25 -4.76
C VAL A 235 7.28 -15.99 -3.90
N ARG A 236 6.22 -16.77 -4.08
CA ARG A 236 4.99 -16.66 -3.29
C ARG A 236 5.26 -16.82 -1.79
N VAL A 237 5.98 -17.86 -1.41
CA VAL A 237 6.34 -18.13 -0.01
C VAL A 237 7.20 -16.99 0.53
N GLY A 238 8.17 -16.49 -0.24
CA GLY A 238 8.98 -15.34 0.14
C GLY A 238 8.15 -14.11 0.49
N PHE A 239 7.23 -13.70 -0.38
CA PHE A 239 6.34 -12.56 -0.13
C PHE A 239 5.38 -12.79 1.05
N ILE A 240 4.85 -14.01 1.22
CA ILE A 240 4.00 -14.34 2.37
C ILE A 240 4.79 -14.26 3.67
N VAL A 241 6.00 -14.82 3.72
CA VAL A 241 6.87 -14.74 4.89
C VAL A 241 7.22 -13.30 5.20
N LEU A 242 7.60 -12.50 4.21
CA LEU A 242 7.86 -11.06 4.39
C LEU A 242 6.64 -10.33 4.94
N GLY A 243 5.44 -10.57 4.39
CA GLY A 243 4.20 -9.95 4.85
C GLY A 243 3.86 -10.32 6.30
N ILE A 244 3.95 -11.61 6.64
CA ILE A 244 3.68 -12.06 8.02
C ILE A 244 4.71 -11.48 8.98
N MET A 245 6.01 -11.55 8.67
CA MET A 245 7.05 -11.04 9.57
C MET A 245 6.93 -9.52 9.75
N LEU A 246 6.66 -8.77 8.67
CA LEU A 246 6.44 -7.33 8.76
C LEU A 246 5.25 -7.00 9.67
N GLY A 247 4.14 -7.73 9.54
CA GLY A 247 3.00 -7.56 10.44
C GLY A 247 3.34 -7.91 11.89
N MET A 248 4.12 -8.97 12.11
CA MET A 248 4.57 -9.37 13.44
C MET A 248 5.49 -8.34 14.11
N VAL A 249 6.29 -7.58 13.34
CA VAL A 249 7.07 -6.44 13.87
C VAL A 249 6.14 -5.39 14.49
N GLY A 250 4.98 -5.12 13.87
CA GLY A 250 3.97 -4.21 14.44
C GLY A 250 3.19 -4.82 15.62
N VAL A 251 2.96 -6.14 15.63
CA VAL A 251 2.28 -6.84 16.75
C VAL A 251 3.18 -6.93 17.99
N ILE A 252 4.49 -7.01 17.80
CA ILE A 252 5.48 -7.16 18.87
C ILE A 252 6.40 -5.93 18.88
N PRO A 253 5.95 -4.79 19.46
CA PRO A 253 6.81 -3.64 19.67
C PRO A 253 8.06 -4.00 20.48
N VAL A 254 9.16 -3.32 20.18
CA VAL A 254 10.48 -3.58 20.77
C VAL A 254 10.52 -3.38 22.30
N ASN A 255 9.72 -2.44 22.85
CA ASN A 255 9.58 -2.26 24.30
C ASN A 255 8.78 -3.38 25.00
N ARG A 256 7.95 -4.13 24.27
CA ARG A 256 7.21 -5.28 24.82
C ARG A 256 8.09 -6.50 24.94
N SER A 257 8.87 -6.80 23.90
CA SER A 257 9.83 -7.90 23.91
C SER A 257 10.91 -7.69 22.87
N LEU A 258 12.07 -7.22 23.32
CA LEU A 258 13.25 -7.04 22.48
C LEU A 258 13.65 -8.35 21.78
N PHE A 259 13.60 -9.48 22.50
CA PHE A 259 13.97 -10.78 21.95
C PHE A 259 13.06 -11.20 20.78
N TRP A 260 11.74 -11.19 20.99
CA TRP A 260 10.80 -11.62 19.95
C TRP A 260 10.74 -10.62 18.79
N HIS A 261 10.84 -9.32 19.07
CA HIS A 261 10.94 -8.29 18.03
C HIS A 261 12.16 -8.53 17.14
N ASN A 262 13.35 -8.73 17.73
CA ASN A 262 14.56 -9.01 16.98
C ASN A 262 14.46 -10.30 16.17
N MET A 263 13.86 -11.36 16.73
CA MET A 263 13.69 -12.63 16.03
C MET A 263 12.83 -12.46 14.76
N VAL A 264 11.68 -11.77 14.85
CA VAL A 264 10.82 -11.57 13.67
C VAL A 264 11.49 -10.67 12.63
N THR A 265 12.23 -9.65 13.06
CA THR A 265 13.01 -8.77 12.17
C THR A 265 14.11 -9.55 11.46
N TYR A 266 14.86 -10.41 12.17
CA TYR A 266 15.90 -11.24 11.56
C TYR A 266 15.34 -12.24 10.55
N VAL A 267 14.17 -12.83 10.81
CA VAL A 267 13.50 -13.72 9.84
C VAL A 267 13.06 -12.93 8.60
N ALA A 268 12.52 -11.71 8.77
CA ALA A 268 12.18 -10.85 7.63
C ALA A 268 13.41 -10.51 6.77
N VAL A 269 14.49 -10.06 7.40
CA VAL A 269 15.76 -9.72 6.72
C VAL A 269 16.36 -10.95 6.04
N GLY A 270 16.37 -12.10 6.70
CA GLY A 270 16.86 -13.36 6.14
C GLY A 270 16.03 -13.83 4.94
N ALA A 271 14.70 -13.76 5.03
CA ALA A 271 13.80 -14.09 3.92
C ALA A 271 14.03 -13.17 2.72
N PHE A 272 14.19 -11.87 2.95
CA PHE A 272 14.51 -10.91 1.89
C PHE A 272 15.89 -11.19 1.29
N ALA A 273 16.92 -11.45 2.10
CA ALA A 273 18.26 -11.77 1.60
C ALA A 273 18.27 -13.02 0.71
N VAL A 274 17.55 -14.07 1.11
CA VAL A 274 17.37 -15.28 0.31
C VAL A 274 16.68 -14.95 -1.01
N MET A 275 15.61 -14.14 -1.00
CA MET A 275 14.95 -13.68 -2.23
C MET A 275 15.87 -12.85 -3.13
N LEU A 276 16.58 -11.88 -2.56
CA LEU A 276 17.49 -10.96 -3.26
C LEU A 276 18.57 -11.74 -4.02
N LEU A 277 19.12 -12.78 -3.41
CA LEU A 277 20.16 -13.61 -4.01
C LEU A 277 19.60 -14.67 -4.97
N ALA A 278 18.47 -15.30 -4.63
CA ALA A 278 17.93 -16.40 -5.40
C ALA A 278 17.19 -15.94 -6.66
N VAL A 279 16.37 -14.88 -6.59
CA VAL A 279 15.48 -14.49 -7.70
C VAL A 279 16.25 -14.19 -9.01
N PRO A 280 17.36 -13.43 -9.03
CA PRO A 280 18.13 -13.19 -10.25
C PRO A 280 18.70 -14.48 -10.86
N PHE A 281 19.03 -15.47 -10.02
CA PHE A 281 19.52 -16.77 -10.46
C PHE A 281 18.38 -17.67 -10.98
N LEU A 282 17.23 -17.65 -10.31
CA LEU A 282 16.06 -18.44 -10.66
C LEU A 282 15.38 -17.93 -11.94
N PHE A 283 15.35 -16.61 -12.14
CA PHE A 283 14.61 -15.94 -13.22
C PHE A 283 15.54 -15.23 -14.22
N ARG A 284 16.59 -15.91 -14.65
CA ARG A 284 17.56 -15.39 -15.64
C ARG A 284 16.93 -14.93 -16.96
N ARG A 285 15.72 -15.37 -17.28
CA ARG A 285 14.97 -15.03 -18.50
C ARG A 285 14.15 -13.72 -18.40
N LEU A 286 13.96 -13.14 -17.21
CA LEU A 286 13.06 -11.99 -17.05
C LEU A 286 13.64 -10.69 -17.63
N SER A 287 14.87 -10.31 -17.29
CA SER A 287 15.63 -9.26 -17.98
C SER A 287 17.05 -9.16 -17.43
N GLY A 288 18.01 -8.75 -18.27
CA GLY A 288 19.36 -8.40 -17.81
C GLY A 288 19.38 -7.15 -16.92
N GLY A 289 18.48 -6.20 -17.18
CA GLY A 289 18.33 -4.98 -16.38
C GLY A 289 17.99 -5.26 -14.91
N PHE A 290 17.13 -6.23 -14.65
CA PHE A 290 16.77 -6.63 -13.28
C PHE A 290 17.95 -7.22 -12.49
N VAL A 291 18.85 -7.96 -13.16
CA VAL A 291 20.08 -8.45 -12.53
C VAL A 291 20.96 -7.26 -12.09
N GLY A 292 21.11 -6.26 -12.97
CA GLY A 292 21.82 -5.03 -12.64
C GLY A 292 21.23 -4.29 -11.44
N VAL A 293 19.90 -4.11 -11.42
CA VAL A 293 19.18 -3.54 -10.27
C VAL A 293 19.44 -4.33 -8.99
N THR A 294 19.40 -5.66 -9.06
CA THR A 294 19.62 -6.51 -7.89
C THR A 294 21.04 -6.40 -7.35
N ILE A 295 22.04 -6.30 -8.23
CA ILE A 295 23.44 -6.05 -7.83
C ILE A 295 23.56 -4.69 -7.14
N VAL A 296 22.93 -3.64 -7.69
CA VAL A 296 22.94 -2.29 -7.09
C VAL A 296 22.29 -2.32 -5.71
N VAL A 297 21.12 -2.94 -5.58
CA VAL A 297 20.40 -3.09 -4.30
C VAL A 297 21.24 -3.87 -3.28
N ALA A 298 21.86 -4.97 -3.68
CA ALA A 298 22.75 -5.75 -2.82
C ALA A 298 23.98 -4.93 -2.38
N ALA A 299 24.57 -4.16 -3.29
CA ALA A 299 25.68 -3.26 -2.99
C ALA A 299 25.26 -2.13 -2.04
N MET A 300 24.07 -1.54 -2.22
CA MET A 300 23.52 -0.53 -1.31
C MET A 300 23.30 -1.10 0.09
N MET A 301 22.78 -2.33 0.21
CA MET A 301 22.62 -3.00 1.50
C MET A 301 23.97 -3.27 2.18
N ALA A 302 24.95 -3.80 1.43
CA ALA A 302 26.28 -4.08 1.96
C ALA A 302 27.00 -2.79 2.38
N LEU A 303 26.92 -1.73 1.56
CA LEU A 303 27.46 -0.42 1.87
C LEU A 303 26.81 0.18 3.11
N GLY A 304 25.47 0.16 3.21
CA GLY A 304 24.74 0.64 4.37
C GLY A 304 25.14 -0.09 5.65
N GLY A 305 25.26 -1.42 5.59
CA GLY A 305 25.71 -2.23 6.72
C GLY A 305 27.15 -1.92 7.13
N TRP A 306 28.06 -1.75 6.16
CA TRP A 306 29.45 -1.36 6.42
C TRP A 306 29.58 0.05 7.01
N LEU A 307 28.79 1.01 6.51
CA LEU A 307 28.75 2.38 7.05
C LEU A 307 28.21 2.43 8.48
N ASN A 308 27.26 1.55 8.84
CA ASN A 308 26.72 1.46 10.19
C ASN A 308 27.67 0.73 11.16
N VAL A 309 28.10 -0.49 10.84
CA VAL A 309 28.87 -1.35 11.77
C VAL A 309 30.37 -1.07 11.68
N GLY A 310 30.91 -0.94 10.47
CA GLY A 310 32.35 -0.81 10.24
C GLY A 310 32.87 0.60 10.50
N VAL A 311 32.23 1.60 9.88
CA VAL A 311 32.67 3.02 9.95
C VAL A 311 31.95 3.80 11.06
N LYS A 312 30.79 3.32 11.53
CA LYS A 312 29.91 4.03 12.49
C LYS A 312 29.49 5.43 12.02
N TYR A 313 29.38 5.61 10.70
CA TYR A 313 28.91 6.85 10.09
C TYR A 313 27.39 6.95 10.13
N LEU A 314 26.68 5.87 9.75
CA LEU A 314 25.23 5.80 9.84
C LEU A 314 24.82 5.37 11.25
N ASN A 315 23.93 6.12 11.89
CA ASN A 315 23.21 5.61 13.05
C ASN A 315 22.25 4.47 12.63
N ILE A 316 21.74 3.72 13.61
CA ILE A 316 20.90 2.53 13.35
C ILE A 316 19.62 2.93 12.60
N THR A 317 18.96 4.01 13.00
CA THR A 317 17.75 4.51 12.34
C THR A 317 17.98 4.81 10.86
N ALA A 318 19.05 5.53 10.52
CA ALA A 318 19.35 5.88 9.13
C ALA A 318 19.64 4.63 8.30
N PHE A 319 20.36 3.65 8.87
CA PHE A 319 20.56 2.35 8.24
C PHE A 319 19.23 1.61 8.02
N GLU A 320 18.36 1.54 9.02
CA GLU A 320 17.07 0.84 8.93
C GLU A 320 16.12 1.48 7.91
N ILE A 321 16.01 2.82 7.88
CA ILE A 321 15.21 3.54 6.88
C ILE A 321 15.76 3.28 5.47
N ALA A 322 17.07 3.37 5.28
CA ALA A 322 17.70 3.10 3.99
C ALA A 322 17.51 1.64 3.56
N ALA A 323 17.63 0.69 4.48
CA ALA A 323 17.40 -0.73 4.22
C ALA A 323 15.94 -0.99 3.84
N VAL A 324 14.97 -0.52 4.63
CA VAL A 324 13.54 -0.68 4.30
C VAL A 324 13.22 -0.05 2.95
N GLY A 325 13.67 1.18 2.67
CA GLY A 325 13.48 1.82 1.37
C GLY A 325 14.07 1.00 0.22
N THR A 326 15.28 0.47 0.40
CA THR A 326 15.97 -0.36 -0.61
C THR A 326 15.25 -1.68 -0.86
N VAL A 327 14.69 -2.32 0.18
CA VAL A 327 13.82 -3.51 0.04
C VAL A 327 12.62 -3.19 -0.85
N PHE A 328 11.88 -2.12 -0.58
CA PHE A 328 10.69 -1.78 -1.35
C PHE A 328 10.99 -1.37 -2.78
N ILE A 329 12.09 -0.64 -3.02
CA ILE A 329 12.57 -0.34 -4.37
C ILE A 329 12.80 -1.63 -5.14
N TRP A 330 13.49 -2.61 -4.55
CA TRP A 330 13.74 -3.90 -5.20
C TRP A 330 12.44 -4.66 -5.48
N LEU A 331 11.51 -4.71 -4.52
CA LEU A 331 10.22 -5.39 -4.70
C LEU A 331 9.40 -4.75 -5.84
N ILE A 332 9.32 -3.42 -5.91
CA ILE A 332 8.62 -2.72 -6.99
C ILE A 332 9.26 -3.02 -8.34
N LEU A 333 10.59 -2.93 -8.45
CA LEU A 333 11.29 -3.16 -9.70
C LEU A 333 11.21 -4.62 -10.16
N PHE A 334 11.25 -5.57 -9.21
CA PHE A 334 10.99 -6.98 -9.49
C PHE A 334 9.59 -7.17 -10.08
N ILE A 335 8.56 -6.62 -9.42
CA ILE A 335 7.16 -6.75 -9.85
C ILE A 335 6.94 -6.09 -11.21
N ARG A 336 7.51 -4.92 -11.47
CA ARG A 336 7.45 -4.27 -12.78
C ARG A 336 8.11 -5.13 -13.87
N THR A 337 9.22 -5.80 -13.55
CA THR A 337 9.89 -6.70 -14.50
C THR A 337 9.00 -7.91 -14.81
N VAL A 338 8.34 -8.47 -13.80
CA VAL A 338 7.38 -9.57 -13.99
C VAL A 338 6.19 -9.12 -14.84
N ALA A 339 5.61 -7.95 -14.52
CA ALA A 339 4.47 -7.41 -15.26
C ALA A 339 4.82 -7.19 -16.74
N ALA A 340 5.96 -6.56 -17.03
CA ALA A 340 6.44 -6.39 -18.40
C ALA A 340 6.62 -7.73 -19.13
N ALA A 341 7.18 -8.73 -18.45
CA ALA A 341 7.36 -10.06 -19.04
C ALA A 341 6.04 -10.81 -19.30
N VAL A 342 4.97 -10.50 -18.54
CA VAL A 342 3.62 -11.03 -18.77
C VAL A 342 2.95 -10.31 -19.94
N ASP A 343 3.14 -9.00 -20.06
CA ASP A 343 2.58 -8.19 -21.16
C ASP A 343 3.19 -8.54 -22.52
N ASP A 344 4.45 -9.00 -22.54
CA ASP A 344 5.15 -9.48 -23.74
C ASP A 344 4.69 -10.87 -24.22
N LEU A 345 3.83 -11.57 -23.46
CA LEU A 345 3.34 -12.89 -23.87
C LEU A 345 2.43 -12.77 -25.12
N PRO A 346 2.59 -13.64 -26.14
CA PRO A 346 1.68 -13.67 -27.27
C PRO A 346 0.24 -13.82 -26.80
N ALA A 347 -0.68 -13.03 -27.37
CA ALA A 347 -2.11 -13.25 -27.15
C ALA A 347 -2.43 -14.72 -27.49
N LEU A 348 -3.06 -15.43 -26.56
CA LEU A 348 -3.52 -16.79 -26.82
C LEU A 348 -4.37 -16.78 -28.10
N PRO A 349 -4.20 -17.75 -29.03
CA PRO A 349 -5.19 -17.94 -30.07
C PRO A 349 -6.55 -18.11 -29.38
N ALA A 350 -7.56 -17.37 -29.81
CA ALA A 350 -8.91 -17.51 -29.29
C ALA A 350 -9.27 -19.01 -29.27
N ASP A 351 -9.74 -19.51 -28.13
CA ASP A 351 -10.18 -20.90 -28.03
C ASP A 351 -11.20 -21.14 -29.15
N PRO A 352 -10.99 -22.11 -30.05
CA PRO A 352 -11.95 -22.44 -31.11
C PRO A 352 -13.35 -22.73 -30.56
N ARG A 353 -13.48 -23.04 -29.27
CA ARG A 353 -14.77 -23.26 -28.59
C ARG A 353 -15.53 -21.98 -28.25
N GLU A 354 -14.88 -20.82 -28.14
CA GLU A 354 -15.58 -19.53 -27.96
C GLU A 354 -16.21 -19.02 -29.28
N ALA A 355 -15.77 -19.53 -30.44
CA ALA A 355 -16.36 -19.21 -31.74
C ALA A 355 -17.69 -19.95 -32.01
N ILE A 356 -18.05 -20.94 -31.18
CA ILE A 356 -19.27 -21.76 -31.36
C ILE A 356 -20.43 -21.25 -30.48
N THR A 357 -20.18 -20.25 -29.62
CA THR A 357 -21.22 -19.63 -28.76
C THR A 357 -21.49 -18.17 -29.10
N LEU A 358 -21.27 -17.76 -30.35
CA LEU A 358 -21.71 -16.46 -30.88
C LEU A 358 -23.06 -16.57 -31.58
#